data_AF-A2V707-F1
#
_entry.id   AF-A2V707-F1
#
_cell.length_a   1.000
_cell.length_b   1.000
_cell.length_c   1.000
_cell.angle_alpha   90.00
_cell.angle_beta   90.00
_cell.angle_gamma   90.00
#
_symmetry.space_group_name_H-M   'P 1'
#
loop_
_entity.id
_entity.type
_entity.pdbx_description
1 polymer ?
#
loop_
_entity_poly.entity_id
_entity_poly.type
_entity_poly.pdbx_seq_one_letter_code
_entity_poly.pdbx_strand_id
1 'polypeptide(L)'
;MNDFLVFAGSCRFVYNKGLAFINENYDSGKKFLNYNQLASELVNWKNEECLAWLKMAPSQCLQQSLRDLDRAFKNFFSGKSQYPRFKKKGRNDSFRVPCQRVRLDQEKHLVSLPKLGWVKYRKSREITGVLKNVTISRKLDKWYISFNTEEVVPEPLHPSFSKTKILLNNEWLMQLTACESLVEQFANMEGNKKLRNLNNILGRKVKYSSNWLKTKKKIDGVKARSSMRGLDALHKITTAICKKHAIVELVNLTDSLPDKNNGSVSMTYEFVRQLMYKQEWLGGKVIRLGD
;
A
#
# COMPACT_ATOMS: atom_id res chain seq x y z
N MET A 1 -24.18 -10.79 -3.37
CA MET A 1 -23.23 -10.39 -2.31
C MET A 1 -21.93 -10.00 -3.00
N ASN A 2 -21.20 -8.95 -2.58
CA ASN A 2 -19.97 -8.56 -3.29
C ASN A 2 -18.83 -9.50 -2.87
N ASP A 3 -18.56 -10.55 -3.65
CA ASP A 3 -17.64 -11.64 -3.29
C ASP A 3 -16.23 -11.14 -2.94
N PHE A 4 -15.77 -10.04 -3.55
CA PHE A 4 -14.51 -9.40 -3.17
C PHE A 4 -14.48 -8.93 -1.70
N LEU A 5 -15.61 -8.45 -1.17
CA LEU A 5 -15.70 -8.05 0.25
C LEU A 5 -15.66 -9.27 1.17
N VAL A 6 -16.27 -10.38 0.76
CA VAL A 6 -16.20 -11.64 1.52
C VAL A 6 -14.76 -12.11 1.59
N PHE A 7 -14.03 -12.06 0.46
CA PHE A 7 -12.65 -12.55 0.39
C PHE A 7 -11.70 -11.66 1.20
N ALA A 8 -11.76 -10.34 1.00
CA ALA A 8 -10.97 -9.39 1.78
C ALA A 8 -11.33 -9.44 3.28
N GLY A 9 -12.62 -9.61 3.61
CA GLY A 9 -13.11 -9.75 4.97
C GLY A 9 -12.58 -11.01 5.66
N SER A 10 -12.55 -12.14 4.94
CA SER A 10 -11.99 -13.42 5.40
C SER A 10 -10.48 -13.30 5.65
N CYS A 11 -9.75 -12.69 4.70
CA CYS A 11 -8.31 -12.44 4.83
C CYS A 11 -7.98 -11.56 6.06
N ARG A 12 -8.77 -10.49 6.26
CA ARG A 12 -8.68 -9.62 7.43
C ARG A 12 -8.93 -10.38 8.73
N PHE A 13 -9.98 -11.22 8.75
CA PHE A 13 -10.33 -12.02 9.93
C PHE A 13 -9.21 -12.99 10.28
N VAL A 14 -8.72 -13.76 9.30
CA VAL A 14 -7.61 -14.73 9.50
C VAL A 14 -6.34 -14.05 10.00
N TYR A 15 -5.98 -12.88 9.42
CA TYR A 15 -4.85 -12.10 9.91
C TYR A 15 -5.04 -11.69 11.39
N ASN A 16 -6.23 -11.19 11.75
CA ASN A 16 -6.51 -10.75 13.10
C ASN A 16 -6.58 -11.92 14.09
N LYS A 17 -7.21 -13.05 13.72
CA LYS A 17 -7.27 -14.26 14.55
C LYS A 17 -5.85 -14.81 14.80
N GLY A 18 -4.99 -14.83 13.78
CA GLY A 18 -3.58 -15.20 13.92
C GLY A 18 -2.79 -14.25 14.82
N LEU A 19 -3.00 -12.94 14.70
CA LEU A 19 -2.35 -11.95 15.59
C LEU A 19 -2.81 -12.11 17.04
N ALA A 20 -4.12 -12.30 17.28
CA ALA A 20 -4.65 -12.56 18.61
C ALA A 20 -4.04 -13.84 19.22
N PHE A 21 -3.97 -14.92 18.43
CA PHE A 21 -3.40 -16.18 18.87
C PHE A 21 -1.90 -16.08 19.20
N ILE A 22 -1.12 -15.31 18.41
CA ILE A 22 0.28 -15.02 18.76
C ILE A 22 0.37 -14.26 20.10
N ASN A 23 -0.47 -13.24 20.29
CA ASN A 23 -0.47 -12.46 21.53
C ASN A 23 -0.82 -13.33 22.74
N GLU A 24 -1.89 -14.13 22.65
CA GLU A 24 -2.30 -15.06 23.72
C GLU A 24 -1.19 -16.07 24.06
N ASN A 25 -0.49 -16.57 23.03
CA ASN A 25 0.62 -17.49 23.22
C ASN A 25 1.81 -16.82 23.89
N TYR A 26 2.10 -15.57 23.55
CA TYR A 26 3.13 -14.76 24.19
C TYR A 26 2.80 -14.44 25.65
N ASP A 27 1.55 -14.02 25.93
CA ASP A 27 1.07 -13.73 27.29
C ASP A 27 1.11 -14.99 28.19
N SER A 28 0.96 -16.17 27.58
CA SER A 28 1.11 -17.47 28.25
C SER A 28 2.57 -17.94 28.43
N GLY A 29 3.56 -17.11 28.08
CA GLY A 29 4.99 -17.44 28.18
C GLY A 29 5.49 -18.46 27.16
N LYS A 30 4.72 -18.75 26.10
CA LYS A 30 5.08 -19.72 25.06
C LYS A 30 5.87 -19.06 23.92
N LYS A 31 6.54 -19.89 23.12
CA LYS A 31 7.38 -19.44 21.98
C LYS A 31 6.54 -18.78 20.88
N PHE A 32 7.16 -17.87 20.13
CA PHE A 32 6.53 -17.24 18.97
C PHE A 32 6.04 -18.27 17.94
N LEU A 33 4.84 -18.03 17.39
CA LEU A 33 4.22 -18.90 16.39
C LEU A 33 4.53 -18.41 14.97
N ASN A 34 5.21 -19.25 14.19
CA ASN A 34 5.52 -18.95 12.80
C ASN A 34 4.35 -19.28 11.85
N TYR A 35 4.51 -18.92 10.57
CA TYR A 35 3.52 -19.22 9.54
C TYR A 35 3.07 -20.69 9.50
N ASN A 36 3.97 -21.67 9.66
CA ASN A 36 3.62 -23.08 9.54
C ASN A 36 2.66 -23.51 10.65
N GLN A 37 2.91 -23.05 11.88
CA GLN A 37 2.03 -23.29 13.04
C GLN A 37 0.68 -22.57 12.89
N LEU A 38 0.67 -21.34 12.36
CA LEU A 38 -0.59 -20.65 12.07
C LEU A 38 -1.37 -21.31 10.92
N ALA A 39 -0.67 -21.90 9.96
CA ALA A 39 -1.29 -22.57 8.83
C ALA A 39 -1.99 -23.87 9.23
N SER A 40 -1.48 -24.62 10.22
CA SER A 40 -2.20 -25.75 10.80
C SER A 40 -3.46 -25.29 11.52
N GLU A 41 -3.38 -24.21 12.31
CA GLU A 41 -4.56 -23.65 12.99
C GLU A 41 -5.62 -23.15 12.01
N LEU A 42 -5.23 -22.59 10.86
CA LEU A 42 -6.17 -22.20 9.83
C LEU A 42 -7.01 -23.38 9.30
N VAL A 43 -6.46 -24.61 9.31
CA VAL A 43 -7.25 -25.80 8.94
C VAL A 43 -8.33 -26.05 9.98
N ASN A 44 -7.96 -25.99 11.27
CA ASN A 44 -8.90 -26.13 12.40
C ASN A 44 -10.01 -25.07 12.31
N TRP A 45 -9.64 -23.80 12.14
CA TRP A 45 -10.59 -22.69 12.03
C TRP A 45 -11.56 -22.82 10.86
N LYS A 46 -11.18 -23.49 9.77
CA LYS A 46 -12.10 -23.72 8.64
C LYS A 46 -13.08 -24.86 8.90
N ASN A 47 -12.78 -25.74 9.84
CA ASN A 47 -13.60 -26.89 10.20
C ASN A 47 -14.52 -26.59 11.39
N GLU A 48 -14.20 -25.58 12.21
CA GLU A 48 -15.12 -25.01 13.19
C GLU A 48 -16.42 -24.53 12.51
N GLU A 49 -17.57 -24.96 13.03
CA GLU A 49 -18.89 -24.67 12.44
C GLU A 49 -19.18 -23.17 12.36
N CYS A 50 -18.86 -22.42 13.42
CA CYS A 50 -19.03 -20.97 13.48
C CYS A 50 -18.15 -20.19 12.49
N LEU A 51 -17.10 -20.84 11.95
CA LEU A 51 -16.13 -20.25 11.00
C LEU A 51 -16.13 -20.95 9.64
N ALA A 52 -17.10 -21.82 9.38
CA ALA A 52 -17.22 -22.53 8.10
C ALA A 52 -17.29 -21.58 6.90
N TRP A 53 -17.78 -20.35 7.09
CA TRP A 53 -17.81 -19.28 6.08
C TRP A 53 -16.41 -18.91 5.53
N LEU A 54 -15.31 -19.21 6.23
CA LEU A 54 -13.96 -19.06 5.70
C LEU A 54 -13.71 -19.93 4.46
N LYS A 55 -14.46 -21.04 4.32
CA LYS A 55 -14.45 -21.88 3.12
C LYS A 55 -15.05 -21.18 1.90
N MET A 56 -15.70 -20.02 2.02
CA MET A 56 -16.13 -19.22 0.87
C MET A 56 -14.93 -18.57 0.16
N ALA A 57 -13.92 -18.12 0.89
CA ALA A 57 -12.73 -17.53 0.31
C ALA A 57 -11.76 -18.60 -0.24
N PRO A 58 -10.93 -18.29 -1.25
CA PRO A 58 -9.87 -19.19 -1.70
C PRO A 58 -8.84 -19.42 -0.59
N SER A 59 -8.52 -20.68 -0.29
CA SER A 59 -7.59 -21.06 0.79
C SER A 59 -6.23 -20.36 0.69
N GLN A 60 -5.74 -20.16 -0.53
CA GLN A 60 -4.46 -19.51 -0.81
C GLN A 60 -4.45 -18.05 -0.35
N CYS A 61 -5.59 -17.34 -0.44
CA CYS A 61 -5.70 -15.96 0.02
C CYS A 61 -5.59 -15.87 1.55
N LEU A 62 -6.20 -16.84 2.26
CA LEU A 62 -6.14 -16.93 3.71
C LEU A 62 -4.71 -17.25 4.17
N GLN A 63 -4.06 -18.21 3.52
CA GLN A 63 -2.65 -18.54 3.78
C GLN A 63 -1.72 -17.35 3.51
N GLN A 64 -1.92 -16.61 2.41
CA GLN A 64 -1.15 -15.39 2.12
C GLN A 64 -1.34 -14.32 3.21
N SER A 65 -2.53 -14.23 3.80
CA SER A 65 -2.77 -13.31 4.92
C SER A 65 -1.94 -13.65 6.16
N LEU A 66 -1.73 -14.94 6.44
CA LEU A 66 -0.83 -15.39 7.51
C LEU A 66 0.65 -15.19 7.15
N ARG A 67 1.04 -15.36 5.88
CA ARG A 67 2.40 -15.05 5.43
C ARG A 67 2.72 -13.55 5.54
N ASP A 68 1.73 -12.70 5.28
CA ASP A 68 1.86 -11.25 5.49
C ASP A 68 2.04 -10.91 6.97
N LEU A 69 1.38 -11.65 7.88
CA LEU A 69 1.55 -11.50 9.33
C LEU A 69 2.96 -11.96 9.77
N ASP A 70 3.41 -13.13 9.32
CA ASP A 70 4.75 -13.66 9.59
C ASP A 70 5.84 -12.69 9.11
N ARG A 71 5.68 -12.12 7.90
CA ARG A 71 6.57 -11.07 7.38
C ARG A 71 6.55 -9.81 8.23
N ALA A 72 5.38 -9.39 8.72
CA ALA A 72 5.27 -8.22 9.59
C ALA A 72 6.04 -8.42 10.90
N PHE A 73 5.96 -9.61 11.49
CA PHE A 73 6.76 -9.96 12.68
C PHE A 73 8.25 -10.05 12.37
N LYS A 74 8.67 -10.64 11.25
CA LYS A 74 10.08 -10.65 10.82
C LYS A 74 10.65 -9.24 10.70
N ASN A 75 9.89 -8.31 10.10
CA ASN A 75 10.30 -6.91 10.02
C ASN A 75 10.34 -6.22 11.40
N PHE A 76 9.44 -6.61 12.32
CA PHE A 76 9.46 -6.11 13.70
C PHE A 76 10.71 -6.58 14.45
N PHE A 77 11.00 -7.88 14.43
CA PHE A 77 12.19 -8.43 15.08
C PHE A 77 13.50 -7.91 14.49
N SER A 78 13.52 -7.58 13.19
CA SER A 78 14.68 -6.95 12.55
C SER A 78 14.76 -5.43 12.73
N GLY A 79 13.91 -4.82 13.58
CA GLY A 79 13.88 -3.37 13.81
C GLY A 79 13.39 -2.51 12.63
N LYS A 80 12.88 -3.11 11.54
CA LYS A 80 12.44 -2.40 10.33
C LYS A 80 11.01 -1.86 10.42
N SER A 81 10.22 -2.38 11.36
CA SER A 81 8.84 -1.93 11.58
C SER A 81 8.42 -2.03 13.02
N GLN A 82 7.40 -1.24 13.39
CA GLN A 82 6.71 -1.38 14.66
C GLN A 82 5.92 -2.70 14.74
N TYR A 83 5.45 -3.02 15.94
CA TYR A 83 4.62 -4.19 16.21
C TYR A 83 3.40 -4.29 15.27
N PRO A 84 3.06 -5.49 14.75
CA PRO A 84 1.89 -5.68 13.90
C PRO A 84 0.58 -5.25 14.59
N ARG A 85 -0.29 -4.56 13.85
CA ARG A 85 -1.59 -4.07 14.38
C ARG A 85 -2.77 -4.82 13.75
N PHE A 86 -3.86 -4.94 14.51
CA PHE A 86 -5.12 -5.48 14.01
C PHE A 86 -5.65 -4.67 12.81
N LYS A 87 -6.06 -5.38 11.76
CA LYS A 87 -6.66 -4.80 10.55
C LYS A 87 -8.13 -4.43 10.80
N LYS A 88 -8.52 -3.24 10.32
CA LYS A 88 -9.87 -2.68 10.47
C LYS A 88 -10.68 -2.89 9.19
N LYS A 89 -11.97 -3.23 9.33
CA LYS A 89 -12.90 -3.37 8.19
C LYS A 89 -13.06 -2.03 7.47
N GLY A 90 -13.08 -2.04 6.13
CA GLY A 90 -13.24 -0.82 5.35
C GLY A 90 -11.98 0.04 5.26
N ARG A 91 -10.85 -0.43 5.82
CA ARG A 91 -9.53 0.20 5.70
C ARG A 91 -8.55 -0.80 5.11
N ASN A 92 -7.99 -0.49 3.95
CA ASN A 92 -7.03 -1.32 3.25
C ASN A 92 -7.55 -2.75 2.96
N ASP A 93 -8.85 -2.89 2.67
CA ASP A 93 -9.45 -4.17 2.29
C ASP A 93 -8.73 -4.69 1.04
N SER A 94 -8.08 -5.84 1.18
CA SER A 94 -7.28 -6.44 0.12
C SER A 94 -7.12 -7.94 0.33
N PHE A 95 -6.84 -8.66 -0.75
CA PHE A 95 -6.46 -10.05 -0.72
C PHE A 95 -5.49 -10.35 -1.87
N ARG A 96 -4.57 -11.28 -1.63
CA ARG A 96 -3.54 -11.67 -2.60
C ARG A 96 -3.76 -13.10 -3.07
N VAL A 97 -3.72 -13.31 -4.37
CA VAL A 97 -3.86 -14.58 -5.06
C VAL A 97 -2.52 -14.95 -5.69
N PRO A 98 -1.89 -16.08 -5.33
CA PRO A 98 -0.71 -16.59 -6.02
C PRO A 98 -0.99 -16.93 -7.50
N CYS A 99 0.01 -16.76 -8.38
CA CYS A 99 -0.13 -16.96 -9.82
C CYS A 99 -0.64 -18.35 -10.25
N GLN A 100 -0.34 -19.40 -9.49
CA GLN A 100 -0.66 -20.80 -9.83
C GLN A 100 -2.13 -21.04 -10.20
N ARG A 101 -3.05 -20.19 -9.74
CA ARG A 101 -4.49 -20.29 -10.06
C ARG A 101 -5.05 -19.03 -10.72
N VAL A 102 -4.18 -18.19 -11.25
CA VAL A 102 -4.56 -16.99 -12.01
C VAL A 102 -4.28 -17.26 -13.48
N ARG A 103 -5.27 -16.99 -14.34
CA ARG A 103 -5.08 -16.94 -15.79
C ARG A 103 -5.32 -15.50 -16.25
N LEU A 104 -4.48 -15.01 -17.13
CA LEU A 104 -4.54 -13.64 -17.63
C LEU A 104 -4.77 -13.67 -19.14
N ASP A 105 -5.85 -13.06 -19.59
CA ASP A 105 -6.14 -12.80 -20.99
C ASP A 105 -6.05 -11.28 -21.20
N GLN A 106 -4.91 -10.84 -21.72
CA GLN A 106 -4.62 -9.42 -21.89
C GLN A 106 -5.39 -8.78 -23.04
N GLU A 107 -5.75 -9.54 -24.07
CA GLU A 107 -6.47 -9.08 -25.25
C GLU A 107 -7.94 -8.79 -24.92
N LYS A 108 -8.59 -9.71 -24.19
CA LYS A 108 -9.99 -9.53 -23.75
C LYS A 108 -10.13 -8.73 -22.46
N HIS A 109 -8.99 -8.35 -21.85
CA HIS A 109 -8.92 -7.69 -20.55
C HIS A 109 -9.65 -8.47 -19.46
N LEU A 110 -9.41 -9.79 -19.42
CA LEU A 110 -10.00 -10.71 -18.46
C LEU A 110 -8.92 -11.32 -17.57
N VAL A 111 -9.24 -11.48 -16.29
CA VAL A 111 -8.42 -12.21 -15.33
C VAL A 111 -9.27 -13.28 -14.66
N SER A 112 -8.83 -14.53 -14.73
CA SER A 112 -9.45 -15.63 -14.01
C SER A 112 -8.95 -15.64 -12.58
N LEU A 113 -9.86 -15.53 -11.62
CA LEU A 113 -9.56 -15.59 -10.19
C LEU A 113 -10.24 -16.82 -9.56
N PRO A 114 -9.60 -17.49 -8.58
CA PRO A 114 -10.19 -18.65 -7.92
C PRO A 114 -11.55 -18.30 -7.29
N LYS A 115 -12.55 -19.16 -7.53
CA LYS A 115 -13.96 -19.03 -7.07
C LYS A 115 -14.75 -17.84 -7.64
N LEU A 116 -14.10 -16.90 -8.30
CA LEU A 116 -14.74 -15.74 -8.92
C LEU A 116 -14.87 -15.90 -10.44
N GLY A 117 -14.11 -16.81 -11.05
CA GLY A 117 -14.09 -17.01 -12.49
C GLY A 117 -13.41 -15.85 -13.22
N TRP A 118 -13.82 -15.62 -14.46
CA TRP A 118 -13.31 -14.55 -15.30
C TRP A 118 -13.88 -13.20 -14.90
N VAL A 119 -12.99 -12.27 -14.56
CA VAL A 119 -13.32 -10.90 -14.18
C VAL A 119 -12.75 -9.94 -15.20
N LYS A 120 -13.60 -9.07 -15.75
CA LYS A 120 -13.15 -7.98 -16.63
C LYS A 120 -12.45 -6.89 -15.81
N TYR A 121 -11.29 -6.44 -16.29
CA TYR A 121 -10.56 -5.34 -15.69
C TYR A 121 -10.28 -4.25 -16.72
N ARG A 122 -10.04 -3.02 -16.23
CA ARG A 122 -9.55 -1.94 -17.08
C ARG A 122 -8.03 -2.04 -17.16
N LYS A 123 -7.49 -2.35 -18.34
CA LYS A 123 -6.05 -2.40 -18.58
C LYS A 123 -5.47 -0.99 -18.49
N SER A 124 -4.50 -0.80 -17.59
CA SER A 124 -3.80 0.47 -17.41
C SER A 124 -2.45 0.50 -18.12
N ARG A 125 -1.84 -0.66 -18.34
CA ARG A 125 -0.59 -0.88 -19.07
C ARG A 125 -0.50 -2.35 -19.51
N GLU A 126 0.39 -2.62 -20.46
CA GLU A 126 0.82 -3.99 -20.79
C GLU A 126 1.48 -4.65 -19.58
N ILE A 127 1.23 -5.95 -19.40
CA ILE A 127 1.81 -6.74 -18.32
C ILE A 127 2.94 -7.58 -18.94
N THR A 128 4.18 -7.21 -18.63
CA THR A 128 5.40 -7.90 -19.07
C THR A 128 5.97 -8.78 -17.96
N GLY A 129 6.75 -9.79 -18.34
CA GLY A 129 7.37 -10.73 -17.41
C GLY A 129 6.46 -11.85 -16.90
N VAL A 130 7.03 -12.67 -16.02
CA VAL A 130 6.39 -13.84 -15.42
C VAL A 130 5.52 -13.43 -14.24
N LEU A 131 4.21 -13.66 -14.33
CA LEU A 131 3.28 -13.35 -13.25
C LEU A 131 3.57 -14.19 -11.99
N LYS A 132 3.82 -13.55 -10.85
CA LYS A 132 4.06 -14.20 -9.55
C LYS A 132 2.83 -14.21 -8.65
N ASN A 133 2.14 -13.08 -8.56
CA ASN A 133 0.90 -12.98 -7.79
C ASN A 133 0.06 -11.80 -8.27
N VAL A 134 -1.20 -11.83 -7.85
CA VAL A 134 -2.16 -10.76 -8.09
C VAL A 134 -2.69 -10.29 -6.76
N THR A 135 -2.69 -8.98 -6.53
CA THR A 135 -3.30 -8.37 -5.35
C THR A 135 -4.53 -7.58 -5.76
N ILE A 136 -5.68 -7.94 -5.21
CA ILE A 136 -6.92 -7.18 -5.36
C ILE A 136 -7.08 -6.32 -4.12
N SER A 137 -7.25 -5.02 -4.31
CA SER A 137 -7.35 -4.05 -3.22
C SER A 137 -8.47 -3.04 -3.46
N ARG A 138 -9.13 -2.64 -2.39
CA ARG A 138 -10.19 -1.63 -2.44
C ARG A 138 -9.61 -0.28 -2.05
N LYS A 139 -9.77 0.70 -2.94
CA LYS A 139 -9.58 2.13 -2.61
C LYS A 139 -10.89 2.85 -2.89
N LEU A 140 -11.44 3.50 -1.86
CA LEU A 140 -12.79 4.08 -1.89
C LEU A 140 -13.84 3.03 -2.27
N ASP A 141 -14.59 3.27 -3.33
CA ASP A 141 -15.63 2.36 -3.84
C ASP A 141 -15.18 1.57 -5.07
N LYS A 142 -13.89 1.58 -5.38
CA LYS A 142 -13.34 0.87 -6.54
C LYS A 142 -12.38 -0.23 -6.10
N TRP A 143 -12.44 -1.34 -6.82
CA TRP A 143 -11.48 -2.43 -6.72
C TRP A 143 -10.40 -2.23 -7.78
N TYR A 144 -9.15 -2.41 -7.36
CA TYR A 144 -7.97 -2.33 -8.20
C TYR A 144 -7.25 -3.66 -8.14
N ILE A 145 -6.72 -4.06 -9.29
CA ILE A 145 -5.89 -5.24 -9.44
C ILE A 145 -4.45 -4.81 -9.69
N SER A 146 -3.52 -5.39 -8.94
CA SER A 146 -2.07 -5.20 -9.09
C SER A 146 -1.47 -6.53 -9.49
N PHE A 147 -0.79 -6.57 -10.63
CA PHE A 147 -0.06 -7.73 -11.12
C PHE A 147 1.39 -7.58 -10.70
N ASN A 148 1.91 -8.56 -9.96
CA ASN A 148 3.33 -8.61 -9.60
C ASN A 148 4.03 -9.57 -10.55
N THR A 149 4.90 -9.06 -11.40
CA THR A 149 5.65 -9.83 -12.39
C THR A 149 7.14 -9.81 -12.07
N GLU A 150 7.86 -10.81 -12.57
CA GLU A 150 9.32 -10.90 -12.52
C GLU A 150 9.83 -10.95 -13.96
N GLU A 151 10.82 -10.12 -14.26
CA GLU A 151 11.40 -9.99 -15.60
C GLU A 151 12.90 -9.75 -15.45
N VAL A 152 13.69 -10.36 -16.34
CA VAL A 152 15.13 -10.09 -16.43
C VAL A 152 15.29 -8.84 -17.29
N VAL A 153 15.83 -7.78 -16.71
CA VAL A 153 16.05 -6.49 -17.35
C VAL A 153 17.57 -6.27 -17.44
N PRO A 154 18.10 -5.78 -18.57
CA PRO A 154 19.51 -5.42 -18.66
C PRO A 154 19.87 -4.35 -17.62
N GLU A 155 21.15 -4.31 -17.22
CA GLU A 155 21.64 -3.27 -16.33
C GLU A 155 21.38 -1.89 -16.95
N PRO A 156 20.62 -1.02 -16.26
CA PRO A 156 20.28 0.27 -16.83
C PRO A 156 21.50 1.18 -16.80
N LEU A 157 21.71 1.91 -17.91
CA LEU A 157 22.72 2.96 -18.00
C LEU A 157 22.03 4.31 -18.07
N HIS A 158 22.41 5.22 -17.18
CA HIS A 158 21.80 6.53 -17.13
C HIS A 158 22.24 7.38 -18.33
N PRO A 159 21.31 8.01 -19.08
CA PRO A 159 21.66 8.76 -20.30
C PRO A 159 22.35 10.10 -20.03
N SER A 160 22.22 10.62 -18.81
CA SER A 160 22.83 11.87 -18.36
C SER A 160 23.96 11.58 -17.37
N PHE A 161 24.89 12.51 -17.21
CA PHE A 161 25.94 12.50 -16.18
C PHE A 161 25.74 13.60 -15.13
N SER A 162 24.65 14.37 -15.22
CA SER A 162 24.47 15.54 -14.37
C SER A 162 24.13 15.14 -12.93
N LYS A 163 24.55 16.00 -12.00
CA LYS A 163 24.38 15.84 -10.57
C LYS A 163 23.48 16.95 -10.03
N THR A 164 22.57 16.62 -9.12
CA THR A 164 21.75 17.61 -8.41
C THR A 164 21.75 17.36 -6.92
N LYS A 165 21.60 18.43 -6.15
CA LYS A 165 21.42 18.39 -4.70
C LYS A 165 19.97 18.75 -4.38
N ILE A 166 19.33 17.96 -3.52
CA ILE A 166 17.98 18.18 -3.02
C ILE A 166 18.08 18.28 -1.52
N LEU A 167 17.60 19.39 -0.99
CA LEU A 167 17.49 19.59 0.43
C LEU A 167 16.09 19.08 0.89
N LEU A 168 16.01 18.43 2.04
CA LEU A 168 14.75 17.91 2.59
C LEU A 168 14.39 18.66 3.87
N ASN A 169 13.21 19.29 3.89
CA ASN A 169 12.60 19.92 5.06
C ASN A 169 11.28 19.23 5.43
N ASN A 170 10.93 19.29 6.73
CA ASN A 170 9.70 18.72 7.29
C ASN A 170 8.42 19.41 6.80
N GLU A 171 8.52 20.62 6.24
CA GLU A 171 7.42 21.41 5.71
C GLU A 171 7.32 21.34 4.17
N TRP A 172 7.27 20.13 3.60
CA TRP A 172 6.73 19.84 2.26
C TRP A 172 7.43 20.45 1.01
N LEU A 173 8.68 20.05 0.78
CA LEU A 173 9.53 20.28 -0.42
C LEU A 173 10.28 21.63 -0.44
N MET A 174 11.60 21.51 -0.29
CA MET A 174 12.54 22.62 -0.38
C MET A 174 12.81 23.06 -1.83
N GLN A 175 13.32 24.30 -1.92
CA GLN A 175 14.08 24.85 -3.05
C GLN A 175 14.83 23.76 -3.83
N LEU A 176 14.26 23.37 -4.97
CA LEU A 176 14.99 22.74 -6.06
C LEU A 176 15.89 23.81 -6.66
N THR A 177 17.17 23.87 -6.31
CA THR A 177 18.16 24.79 -6.91
C THR A 177 18.46 24.53 -8.40
N ALA A 178 17.55 23.88 -9.14
CA ALA A 178 17.64 23.72 -10.59
C ALA A 178 16.28 23.50 -11.30
N CYS A 179 15.15 23.57 -10.59
CA CYS A 179 13.82 23.30 -11.14
C CYS A 179 12.73 24.08 -10.39
N GLU A 180 12.72 25.40 -10.56
CA GLU A 180 11.83 26.35 -9.87
C GLU A 180 10.33 26.14 -10.16
N SER A 181 9.95 25.42 -11.22
CA SER A 181 8.54 25.35 -11.68
C SER A 181 7.69 24.20 -11.14
N LEU A 182 8.21 23.32 -10.28
CA LEU A 182 7.53 22.08 -9.89
C LEU A 182 6.82 22.13 -8.53
N VAL A 183 7.16 23.07 -7.65
CA VAL A 183 6.65 23.12 -6.26
C VAL A 183 5.29 23.83 -6.16
N GLU A 184 5.00 24.78 -7.05
CA GLU A 184 3.74 25.56 -7.03
C GLU A 184 2.47 24.72 -7.30
N GLN A 185 2.60 23.52 -7.87
CA GLN A 185 1.44 22.69 -8.25
C GLN A 185 0.74 21.98 -7.08
N PHE A 186 1.31 22.01 -5.86
CA PHE A 186 0.73 21.32 -4.70
C PHE A 186 -0.23 22.17 -3.87
N ALA A 187 -0.16 23.49 -3.98
CA ALA A 187 -0.94 24.43 -3.16
C ALA A 187 -2.41 24.56 -3.61
N ASN A 188 -3.04 23.47 -4.05
CA ASN A 188 -4.47 23.49 -4.36
C ASN A 188 -5.32 23.41 -3.07
N MET A 189 -5.42 24.57 -2.42
CA MET A 189 -6.20 24.87 -1.22
C MET A 189 -7.73 24.62 -1.35
N GLU A 190 -8.24 24.32 -2.54
CA GLU A 190 -9.67 24.08 -2.76
C GLU A 190 -10.23 22.88 -1.98
N GLY A 191 -9.39 21.88 -1.69
CA GLY A 191 -9.80 20.71 -0.91
C GLY A 191 -10.16 21.03 0.55
N ASN A 192 -9.55 22.06 1.13
CA ASN A 192 -9.62 22.34 2.56
C ASN A 192 -10.96 22.97 2.97
N LYS A 193 -11.51 23.88 2.17
CA LYS A 193 -12.84 24.49 2.43
C LYS A 193 -13.94 23.44 2.41
N LYS A 194 -13.97 22.60 1.38
CA LYS A 194 -14.95 21.50 1.25
C LYS A 194 -14.81 20.49 2.38
N LEU A 195 -13.57 20.15 2.76
CA LEU A 195 -13.30 19.24 3.87
C LEU A 195 -13.79 19.82 5.20
N ARG A 196 -13.53 21.11 5.47
CA ARG A 196 -14.00 21.83 6.67
C ARG A 196 -15.51 21.82 6.77
N ASN A 197 -16.22 22.19 5.69
CA ASN A 197 -17.67 22.19 5.66
C ASN A 197 -18.26 20.80 5.92
N LEU A 198 -17.71 19.75 5.29
CA LEU A 198 -18.17 18.38 5.52
C LEU A 198 -17.91 17.91 6.95
N ASN A 199 -16.77 18.28 7.56
CA ASN A 199 -16.49 17.96 8.96
C ASN A 199 -17.49 18.67 9.91
N ASN A 200 -17.83 19.93 9.66
CA ASN A 200 -18.85 20.65 10.43
C ASN A 200 -20.22 19.97 10.32
N ILE A 201 -20.62 19.57 9.11
CA ILE A 201 -21.86 18.82 8.88
C ILE A 201 -21.82 17.46 9.58
N LEU A 202 -20.68 16.76 9.59
CA LEU A 202 -20.52 15.47 10.26
C LEU A 202 -20.70 15.61 11.78
N GLY A 203 -20.12 16.64 12.39
CA GLY A 203 -20.21 16.91 13.83
C GLY A 203 -21.64 17.14 14.32
N ARG A 204 -22.52 17.66 13.46
CA ARG A 204 -23.95 17.88 13.75
C ARG A 204 -24.83 16.63 13.61
N LYS A 205 -24.29 15.51 13.12
CA LYS A 205 -25.07 14.28 12.87
C LYS A 205 -24.88 13.26 13.97
N VAL A 206 -25.95 12.55 14.32
CA VAL A 206 -25.91 11.41 15.25
C VAL A 206 -24.93 10.35 14.74
N LYS A 207 -23.94 10.02 15.56
CA LYS A 207 -22.89 9.06 15.25
C LYS A 207 -23.50 7.73 14.80
N TYR A 208 -22.94 7.16 13.73
CA TYR A 208 -23.40 5.90 13.11
C TYR A 208 -24.80 5.90 12.48
N SER A 209 -25.55 7.01 12.50
CA SER A 209 -26.76 7.13 11.67
C SER A 209 -26.45 6.96 10.18
N SER A 210 -27.44 6.56 9.38
CA SER A 210 -27.30 6.41 7.92
C SER A 210 -26.75 7.69 7.27
N ASN A 211 -27.20 8.85 7.73
CA ASN A 211 -26.74 10.17 7.28
C ASN A 211 -25.31 10.48 7.72
N TRP A 212 -24.91 10.07 8.93
CA TRP A 212 -23.53 10.21 9.40
C TRP A 212 -22.58 9.37 8.55
N LEU A 213 -22.93 8.12 8.24
CA LEU A 213 -22.15 7.23 7.37
C LEU A 213 -22.02 7.82 5.95
N LYS A 214 -23.10 8.39 5.39
CA LYS A 214 -23.08 9.08 4.09
C LYS A 214 -22.11 10.27 4.10
N THR A 215 -22.14 11.13 5.11
CA THR A 215 -21.22 12.27 5.21
C THR A 215 -19.78 11.82 5.44
N LYS A 216 -19.56 10.81 6.30
CA LYS A 216 -18.24 10.26 6.55
C LYS A 216 -17.60 9.72 5.27
N LYS A 217 -18.37 9.01 4.45
CA LYS A 217 -17.95 8.54 3.14
C LYS A 217 -17.55 9.68 2.19
N LYS A 218 -18.28 10.81 2.20
CA LYS A 218 -17.91 12.01 1.42
C LYS A 218 -16.57 12.58 1.88
N ILE A 219 -16.35 12.70 3.19
CA ILE A 219 -15.09 13.17 3.78
C ILE A 219 -13.92 12.27 3.34
N ASP A 220 -14.09 10.96 3.48
CA ASP A 220 -13.06 9.98 3.12
C ASP A 220 -12.76 10.04 1.61
N GLY A 221 -13.77 10.28 0.77
CA GLY A 221 -13.61 10.54 -0.67
C GLY A 221 -12.77 11.79 -0.98
N VAL A 222 -13.02 12.91 -0.30
CA VAL A 222 -12.23 14.14 -0.48
C VAL A 222 -10.78 13.93 -0.03
N LYS A 223 -10.57 13.32 1.14
CA LYS A 223 -9.22 13.02 1.66
C LYS A 223 -8.43 12.10 0.72
N ALA A 224 -9.06 11.03 0.24
CA ALA A 224 -8.40 10.09 -0.68
C ALA A 224 -8.03 10.76 -2.00
N ARG A 225 -8.88 11.62 -2.58
CA ARG A 225 -8.56 12.36 -3.80
C ARG A 225 -7.38 13.31 -3.59
N SER A 226 -7.33 14.02 -2.47
CA SER A 226 -6.20 14.88 -2.13
C SER A 226 -4.90 14.08 -2.03
N SER A 227 -4.92 12.96 -1.31
CA SER A 227 -3.78 12.04 -1.20
C SER A 227 -3.33 11.49 -2.57
N MET A 228 -4.28 11.10 -3.44
CA MET A 228 -3.96 10.63 -4.79
C MET A 228 -3.31 11.72 -5.65
N ARG A 229 -3.76 12.98 -5.56
CA ARG A 229 -3.13 14.11 -6.26
C ARG A 229 -1.71 14.37 -5.77
N GLY A 230 -1.52 14.34 -4.45
CA GLY A 230 -0.19 14.49 -3.85
C GLY A 230 0.77 13.40 -4.34
N LEU A 231 0.33 12.14 -4.35
CA LEU A 231 1.13 11.02 -4.86
C LEU A 231 1.45 11.14 -6.37
N ASP A 232 0.48 11.58 -7.19
CA ASP A 232 0.67 11.80 -8.62
C ASP A 232 1.73 12.89 -8.88
N ALA A 233 1.62 14.01 -8.17
CA ALA A 233 2.58 15.10 -8.32
C ALA A 233 3.97 14.71 -7.79
N LEU A 234 4.09 13.95 -6.67
CA LEU A 234 5.37 13.36 -6.27
C LEU A 234 5.96 12.47 -7.36
N HIS A 235 5.15 11.62 -8.00
CA HIS A 235 5.62 10.78 -9.09
C HIS A 235 6.12 11.59 -10.29
N LYS A 236 5.41 12.66 -10.68
CA LYS A 236 5.82 13.54 -11.78
C LYS A 236 7.16 14.21 -11.49
N ILE A 237 7.32 14.75 -10.29
CA ILE A 237 8.55 15.44 -9.88
C ILE A 237 9.73 14.48 -9.80
N THR A 238 9.58 13.37 -9.08
CA THR A 238 10.65 12.38 -8.97
C THR A 238 11.03 11.82 -10.33
N THR A 239 10.07 11.58 -11.24
CA THR A 239 10.38 11.18 -12.61
C THR A 239 11.12 12.26 -13.40
N ALA A 240 10.72 13.53 -13.28
CA ALA A 240 11.42 14.63 -13.96
C ALA A 240 12.88 14.76 -13.48
N ILE A 241 13.09 14.68 -12.16
CA ILE A 241 14.42 14.72 -11.54
C ILE A 241 15.26 13.54 -12.02
N CYS A 242 14.74 12.30 -11.89
CA CYS A 242 15.48 11.10 -12.25
C CYS A 242 15.79 11.02 -13.75
N LYS A 243 14.98 11.64 -14.63
CA LYS A 243 15.33 11.69 -16.07
C LYS A 243 16.45 12.67 -16.38
N LYS A 244 16.54 13.77 -15.63
CA LYS A 244 17.50 14.86 -15.89
C LYS A 244 18.87 14.57 -15.26
N HIS A 245 18.88 14.00 -14.06
CA HIS A 245 20.06 13.86 -13.21
C HIS A 245 20.37 12.40 -12.88
N ALA A 246 21.62 12.00 -13.15
CA ALA A 246 22.14 10.67 -12.86
C ALA A 246 22.44 10.46 -11.38
N ILE A 247 22.86 11.54 -10.72
CA ILE A 247 23.22 11.53 -9.31
C ILE A 247 22.33 12.53 -8.58
N VAL A 248 21.59 12.04 -7.58
CA VAL A 248 20.77 12.87 -6.71
C VAL A 248 21.33 12.78 -5.30
N GLU A 249 21.86 13.89 -4.81
CA GLU A 249 22.28 14.03 -3.42
C GLU A 249 21.12 14.54 -2.57
N LEU A 250 20.76 13.78 -1.55
CA LEU A 250 19.76 14.15 -0.55
C LEU A 250 20.47 14.66 0.69
N VAL A 251 20.14 15.88 1.11
CA VAL A 251 20.58 16.44 2.40
C VAL A 251 19.38 16.63 3.28
N ASN A 252 19.37 15.98 4.44
CA ASN A 252 18.38 16.26 5.47
C ASN A 252 18.81 17.53 6.20
N LEU A 253 17.93 18.53 6.25
CA LEU A 253 18.15 19.74 7.06
C LEU A 253 17.65 19.60 8.50
N THR A 254 17.07 18.45 8.84
CA THR A 254 16.68 18.12 10.21
C THR A 254 17.37 16.83 10.63
N ASP A 255 17.97 16.82 11.84
CA ASP A 255 18.71 15.69 12.44
C ASP A 255 17.86 14.41 12.63
N SER A 256 16.56 14.49 12.34
CA SER A 256 15.65 13.35 12.35
C SER A 256 15.14 13.09 10.95
N LEU A 257 15.28 11.84 10.51
CA LEU A 257 14.48 11.31 9.42
C LEU A 257 12.99 11.51 9.79
N PRO A 258 12.14 11.89 8.82
CA PRO A 258 10.71 11.97 9.08
C PRO A 258 10.21 10.58 9.45
N ASP A 259 9.93 10.43 10.74
CA ASP A 259 9.44 9.20 11.32
C ASP A 259 8.13 8.78 10.63
N LYS A 260 7.75 7.51 10.76
CA LYS A 260 6.37 7.08 10.46
C LYS A 260 5.42 7.72 11.48
N ASN A 261 5.17 9.03 11.37
CA ASN A 261 4.26 9.72 12.26
C ASN A 261 2.86 9.11 12.16
N ASN A 262 2.40 8.55 13.28
CA ASN A 262 1.02 8.18 13.58
C ASN A 262 0.17 7.68 12.40
N GLY A 263 0.69 6.67 11.69
CA GLY A 263 -0.10 5.90 10.72
C GLY A 263 -0.32 6.54 9.35
N SER A 264 0.33 7.67 9.05
CA SER A 264 0.47 8.19 7.68
C SER A 264 1.93 8.07 7.25
N VAL A 265 2.17 7.56 6.05
CA VAL A 265 3.50 7.63 5.43
C VAL A 265 3.79 9.11 5.18
N SER A 266 4.89 9.63 5.73
CA SER A 266 5.32 11.00 5.44
C SER A 266 5.52 11.16 3.93
N MET A 267 5.01 12.24 3.35
CA MET A 267 5.21 12.55 1.92
C MET A 267 6.70 12.61 1.58
N THR A 268 7.54 13.01 2.53
CA THR A 268 9.01 13.01 2.41
C THR A 268 9.56 11.58 2.30
N TYR A 269 9.10 10.64 3.13
CA TYR A 269 9.51 9.24 3.01
C TYR A 269 9.11 8.66 1.65
N GLU A 270 7.87 8.95 1.21
CA GLU A 270 7.37 8.52 -0.09
C GLU A 270 8.22 9.10 -1.24
N PHE A 271 8.56 10.39 -1.17
CA PHE A 271 9.43 11.06 -2.14
C PHE A 271 10.81 10.39 -2.22
N VAL A 272 11.47 10.17 -1.09
CA VAL A 272 12.78 9.50 -1.03
C VAL A 272 12.69 8.08 -1.56
N ARG A 273 11.68 7.30 -1.15
CA ARG A 273 11.47 5.94 -1.67
C ARG A 273 11.31 5.95 -3.18
N GLN A 274 10.57 6.92 -3.72
CA GLN A 274 10.35 7.06 -5.16
C GLN A 274 11.63 7.42 -5.92
N LEU A 275 12.45 8.32 -5.40
CA LEU A 275 13.74 8.64 -6.01
C LEU A 275 14.67 7.42 -6.04
N MET A 276 14.74 6.66 -4.94
CA MET A 276 15.64 5.50 -4.87
C MET A 276 15.33 4.47 -5.95
N TYR A 277 14.09 3.97 -6.04
CA TYR A 277 13.79 2.93 -7.03
C TYR A 277 13.81 3.47 -8.46
N LYS A 278 13.46 4.75 -8.70
CA LYS A 278 13.48 5.32 -10.05
C LYS A 278 14.88 5.58 -10.56
N GLN A 279 15.80 5.98 -9.68
CA GLN A 279 17.21 6.10 -10.03
C GLN A 279 17.79 4.73 -10.35
N GLU A 280 17.51 3.73 -9.51
CA GLU A 280 17.93 2.34 -9.76
C GLU A 280 17.43 1.84 -11.12
N TRP A 281 16.17 2.08 -11.48
CA TRP A 281 15.61 1.71 -12.78
C TRP A 281 16.22 2.45 -13.98
N LEU A 282 16.80 3.63 -13.76
CA LEU A 282 17.43 4.43 -14.80
C LEU A 282 18.97 4.31 -14.79
N GLY A 283 19.55 3.50 -13.91
CA GLY A 283 21.01 3.35 -13.80
C GLY A 283 21.71 4.50 -13.09
N GLY A 284 20.95 5.36 -12.41
CA GLY A 284 21.49 6.44 -11.60
C GLY A 284 21.60 6.07 -10.12
N LYS A 285 22.08 7.01 -9.31
CA LYS A 285 22.38 6.81 -7.89
C LYS A 285 21.77 7.90 -7.03
N VAL A 286 21.23 7.50 -5.87
CA VAL A 286 20.87 8.42 -4.79
C VAL A 286 21.95 8.34 -3.71
N ILE A 287 22.53 9.47 -3.35
CA ILE A 287 23.48 9.60 -2.24
C ILE A 287 22.77 10.35 -1.13
N ARG A 288 22.82 9.85 0.10
CA ARG A 288 22.32 10.56 1.28
C ARG A 288 23.51 11.15 2.03
N LEU A 289 23.46 12.43 2.32
CA LEU A 289 24.48 13.14 3.09
C LEU A 289 23.89 13.43 4.48
N GLY A 290 24.56 12.93 5.53
CA GLY A 290 24.12 13.06 6.92
C GLY A 290 23.73 11.76 7.63
N ASP A 291 24.08 10.59 7.07
CA ASP A 291 24.12 9.30 7.77
C ASP A 291 25.57 8.94 8.14
#